data_AF-A0A917ZUR5-F1
#
_entry.id   AF-A0A917ZUR5-F1
#
_cell.length_a   1.000
_cell.length_b   1.000
_cell.length_c   1.000
_cell.angle_alpha   90.00
_cell.angle_beta   90.00
_cell.angle_gamma   90.00
#
_symmetry.space_group_name_H-M   'P 1'
#
loop_
_entity.id
_entity.type
_entity.pdbx_description
1 polymer ?
#
loop_
_entity_poly.entity_id
_entity_poly.type
_entity_poly.pdbx_seq_one_letter_code
_entity_poly.pdbx_strand_id
1 'polypeptide(L)'
;MSSTPSSSGPATPRLSAAQRRAVNGADPDTGEMDAAPATCRALVAAGLAVKYGQRGAHYLTRRGWQVRDGADGAPGGTPEPTAEEAPPGPEVFAAATGDGPRTSDTEGRRRAVATAWAGLLEIRRVTGADEAAVAAPAAWERARMVSAVALALEGAGITPSAVDASGRHVRDGYRVAESSSQPHAVSVSWMSAQSAAGRASAPTAPAPAPAAEAEGEVRRQLGRCAHALERAGWHATEHTDRAGHRFLLASPKHA
;
A
#
# COMPACT_ATOMS: atom_id res chain seq x y z
N MET A 1 13.82 16.32 50.00
CA MET A 1 12.96 15.12 49.83
C MET A 1 12.08 15.37 48.63
N SER A 2 12.51 14.89 47.46
CA SER A 2 11.85 15.15 46.18
C SER A 2 10.68 14.20 46.01
N SER A 3 9.46 14.72 46.01
CA SER A 3 8.26 13.96 45.65
C SER A 3 8.05 14.02 44.14
N THR A 4 8.29 12.89 43.47
CA THR A 4 7.85 12.62 42.10
C THR A 4 6.32 12.60 42.03
N PRO A 5 5.67 13.29 41.07
CA PRO A 5 4.29 12.98 40.74
C PRO A 5 4.25 11.71 39.91
N SER A 6 3.62 10.66 40.45
CA SER A 6 3.22 9.47 39.71
C SER A 6 2.35 9.88 38.53
N SER A 7 2.85 9.67 37.32
CA SER A 7 2.08 9.82 36.09
C SER A 7 1.07 8.68 36.04
N SER A 8 -0.18 8.98 36.42
CA SER A 8 -1.32 8.10 36.19
C SER A 8 -1.58 8.10 34.69
N GLY A 9 -1.13 7.06 33.99
CA GLY A 9 -1.48 6.84 32.59
C GLY A 9 -3.01 6.73 32.46
N PRO A 10 -3.62 7.25 31.38
CA PRO A 10 -5.07 7.20 31.22
C PRO A 10 -5.54 5.75 31.22
N ALA A 11 -6.39 5.39 32.19
CA ALA A 11 -7.04 4.09 32.24
C ALA A 11 -7.82 3.87 30.94
N THR A 12 -7.43 2.87 30.15
CA THR A 12 -8.16 2.49 28.95
C THR A 12 -9.59 2.12 29.37
N PRO A 13 -10.64 2.77 28.83
CA PRO A 13 -12.00 2.51 29.26
C PRO A 13 -12.35 1.05 28.99
N ARG A 14 -12.54 0.26 30.05
CA ARG A 14 -12.95 -1.15 29.94
C ARG A 14 -14.38 -1.19 29.41
N LEU A 15 -14.56 -1.80 28.25
CA LEU A 15 -15.90 -2.00 27.67
C LEU A 15 -16.82 -2.75 28.63
N SER A 16 -18.10 -2.44 28.61
CA SER A 16 -19.11 -3.23 29.31
C SER A 16 -19.34 -4.57 28.59
N ALA A 17 -19.99 -5.53 29.27
CA ALA A 17 -20.32 -6.82 28.67
C ALA A 17 -21.28 -6.69 27.46
N ALA A 18 -22.16 -5.68 27.45
CA ALA A 18 -23.03 -5.39 26.31
C ALA A 18 -22.25 -4.78 25.13
N GLN A 19 -21.30 -3.88 25.41
CA GLN A 19 -20.43 -3.28 24.40
C GLN A 19 -19.50 -4.31 23.76
N ARG A 20 -18.89 -5.20 24.55
CA ARG A 20 -18.07 -6.31 24.02
C ARG A 20 -18.87 -7.24 23.11
N ARG A 21 -20.08 -7.62 23.51
CA ARG A 21 -20.95 -8.46 22.67
C ARG A 21 -21.32 -7.75 21.36
N ALA A 22 -21.59 -6.45 21.41
CA ALA A 22 -21.92 -5.68 20.22
C ALA A 22 -20.71 -5.54 19.26
N VAL A 23 -19.49 -5.37 19.78
CA VAL A 23 -18.26 -5.31 18.97
C VAL A 23 -17.93 -6.68 18.35
N ASN A 24 -18.04 -7.76 19.13
CA ASN A 24 -17.76 -9.12 18.67
C ASN A 24 -18.82 -9.66 17.70
N GLY A 25 -20.07 -9.22 17.87
CA GLY A 25 -21.20 -9.61 17.03
C GLY A 25 -21.43 -8.74 15.80
N ALA A 26 -20.58 -7.72 15.55
CA ALA A 26 -20.71 -6.92 14.34
C ALA A 26 -20.47 -7.79 13.09
N ASP A 27 -21.06 -7.39 11.97
CA ASP A 27 -20.87 -8.10 10.70
C ASP A 27 -19.38 -8.19 10.34
N PRO A 28 -18.86 -9.38 9.99
CA PRO A 28 -17.42 -9.59 9.83
C PRO A 28 -16.84 -8.92 8.57
N ASP A 29 -17.66 -8.63 7.56
CA ASP A 29 -17.21 -8.08 6.28
C ASP A 29 -17.39 -6.55 6.22
N THR A 30 -18.44 -6.05 6.87
CA THR A 30 -18.83 -4.64 6.80
C THR A 30 -18.64 -3.89 8.12
N GLY A 31 -18.55 -4.61 9.24
CA GLY A 31 -18.47 -4.03 10.58
C GLY A 31 -19.77 -3.41 11.06
N GLU A 32 -20.90 -3.67 10.39
CA GLU A 32 -22.20 -3.19 10.80
C GLU A 32 -22.61 -3.80 12.15
N MET A 33 -23.06 -2.93 13.06
CA MET A 33 -23.44 -3.28 14.41
C MET A 33 -24.96 -3.27 14.55
N ASP A 34 -25.52 -4.44 14.83
CA ASP A 34 -26.91 -4.56 15.28
C ASP A 34 -26.94 -4.72 16.81
N ALA A 35 -27.11 -3.61 17.52
CA ALA A 35 -27.17 -3.56 18.97
C ALA A 35 -28.12 -2.46 19.47
N ALA A 36 -28.46 -2.54 20.77
CA ALA A 36 -29.34 -1.56 21.39
C ALA A 36 -28.83 -0.12 21.16
N PRO A 37 -29.69 0.87 20.84
CA PRO A 37 -29.28 2.23 20.50
C PRO A 37 -28.43 2.94 21.56
N ALA A 38 -28.61 2.60 22.84
CA ALA A 38 -27.77 3.11 23.92
C ALA A 38 -26.33 2.57 23.85
N THR A 39 -26.15 1.30 23.50
CA THR A 39 -24.84 0.66 23.33
C THR A 39 -24.11 1.23 22.12
N CYS A 40 -24.80 1.41 20.99
CA CYS A 40 -24.24 2.03 19.79
C CYS A 40 -23.77 3.46 20.06
N ARG A 41 -24.60 4.29 20.72
CA ARG A 41 -24.21 5.66 21.11
C ARG A 41 -23.00 5.69 22.04
N ALA A 42 -22.93 4.77 23.00
CA ALA A 42 -21.79 4.69 23.92
C ALA A 42 -20.49 4.26 23.21
N LEU A 43 -20.57 3.38 22.21
CA LEU A 43 -19.42 2.99 21.39
C LEU A 43 -18.98 4.10 20.43
N VAL A 44 -19.92 4.90 19.91
CA VAL A 44 -19.60 6.12 19.15
C VAL A 44 -18.90 7.14 20.02
N ALA A 45 -19.39 7.38 21.24
CA ALA A 45 -18.73 8.28 22.19
C ALA A 45 -17.32 7.80 22.60
N ALA A 46 -17.10 6.47 22.60
CA ALA A 46 -15.79 5.86 22.84
C ALA A 46 -14.88 5.82 21.58
N GLY A 47 -15.36 6.30 20.43
CA GLY A 47 -14.63 6.29 19.16
C GLY A 47 -14.46 4.90 18.53
N LEU A 48 -15.19 3.90 18.99
CA LEU A 48 -15.14 2.51 18.51
C LEU A 48 -16.16 2.21 17.41
N ALA A 49 -17.18 3.06 17.29
CA ALA A 49 -18.18 2.96 16.23
C ALA A 49 -18.47 4.34 15.62
N VAL A 50 -19.05 4.37 14.42
CA VAL A 50 -19.53 5.58 13.75
C VAL A 50 -20.92 5.33 13.21
N LYS A 51 -21.79 6.35 13.27
CA LYS A 51 -23.11 6.31 12.64
C LYS A 51 -22.98 6.80 11.20
N TYR A 52 -23.42 6.01 10.23
CA TYR A 52 -23.26 6.31 8.81
C TYR A 52 -24.49 5.95 7.98
N GLY A 53 -24.68 6.66 6.86
CA GLY A 53 -25.77 6.45 5.91
C GLY A 53 -27.12 7.05 6.32
N GLN A 54 -28.03 7.17 5.35
CA GLN A 54 -29.37 7.74 5.53
C GLN A 54 -30.25 6.93 6.50
N ARG A 55 -29.99 5.63 6.62
CA ARG A 55 -30.66 4.72 7.56
C ARG A 55 -30.09 4.81 8.98
N GLY A 56 -28.96 5.49 9.17
CA GLY A 56 -28.34 5.68 10.48
C GLY A 56 -27.80 4.42 11.13
N ALA A 57 -27.33 3.46 10.34
CA ALA A 57 -26.66 2.26 10.83
C ALA A 57 -25.32 2.60 11.51
N HIS A 58 -24.86 1.72 12.41
CA HIS A 58 -23.63 1.93 13.16
C HIS A 58 -22.57 0.94 12.68
N TYR A 59 -21.34 1.40 12.47
CA TYR A 59 -20.25 0.60 11.95
C TYR A 59 -19.04 0.72 12.85
N LEU A 60 -18.25 -0.35 12.98
CA LEU A 60 -16.98 -0.31 13.71
C LEU A 60 -15.98 0.63 13.02
N THR A 61 -15.32 1.47 13.81
CA THR A 61 -14.13 2.22 13.35
C THR A 61 -12.92 1.29 13.39
N ARG A 62 -11.79 1.72 12.82
CA ARG A 62 -10.52 0.96 12.88
C ARG A 62 -10.13 0.55 14.32
N ARG A 63 -10.43 1.41 15.30
CA ARG A 63 -10.20 1.13 16.73
C ARG A 63 -11.18 0.08 17.27
N GLY A 64 -12.44 0.09 16.80
CA GLY A 64 -13.43 -0.94 17.12
C GLY A 64 -13.02 -2.33 16.63
N TRP A 65 -12.46 -2.41 15.42
CA TRP A 65 -11.89 -3.64 14.86
C TRP A 65 -10.70 -4.16 15.67
N GLN A 66 -9.77 -3.29 16.07
CA GLN A 66 -8.64 -3.68 16.92
C GLN A 66 -9.07 -4.28 18.27
N VAL A 67 -10.13 -3.74 18.86
CA VAL A 67 -10.70 -4.25 20.11
C VAL A 67 -11.45 -5.58 19.90
N ARG A 68 -12.09 -5.76 18.74
CA ARG A 68 -12.68 -7.05 18.33
C ARG A 68 -11.62 -8.14 18.17
N ASP A 69 -10.49 -7.79 17.57
CA ASP A 69 -9.37 -8.70 17.29
C ASP A 69 -8.50 -8.98 18.53
N GLY A 70 -8.82 -8.38 19.68
CA GLY A 70 -8.17 -8.63 20.96
C GLY A 70 -6.84 -7.89 21.18
N ALA A 71 -6.52 -6.88 20.36
CA ALA A 71 -5.29 -6.11 20.48
C ALA A 71 -5.40 -5.00 21.54
N ASP A 72 -5.41 -5.39 22.82
CA ASP A 72 -5.02 -4.49 23.92
C ASP A 72 -4.55 -5.30 25.16
N GLY A 73 -3.23 -5.46 25.29
CA GLY A 73 -2.59 -5.83 26.56
C GLY A 73 -1.22 -6.52 26.45
N ALA A 74 -0.12 -5.77 26.24
CA ALA A 74 1.20 -6.16 26.77
C ALA A 74 2.18 -4.97 26.82
N PRO A 75 2.85 -4.77 27.97
CA PRO A 75 4.25 -4.40 27.97
C PRO A 75 5.10 -5.46 28.70
N GLY A 76 6.10 -5.99 27.99
CA GLY A 76 7.35 -6.57 28.54
C GLY A 76 7.29 -7.94 29.22
N GLY A 77 7.95 -8.93 28.61
CA GLY A 77 8.43 -10.12 29.30
C GLY A 77 8.39 -11.40 28.46
N THR A 78 9.49 -11.70 27.77
CA THR A 78 9.78 -13.03 27.19
C THR A 78 9.71 -14.10 28.29
N PRO A 79 9.14 -15.28 28.00
CA PRO A 79 10.00 -16.41 27.70
C PRO A 79 9.56 -17.15 26.43
N GLU A 80 10.53 -17.45 25.58
CA GLU A 80 10.45 -18.49 24.56
C GLU A 80 10.14 -19.82 25.27
N PRO A 81 9.25 -20.66 24.70
CA PRO A 81 9.81 -21.85 24.07
C PRO A 81 9.11 -22.27 22.77
N THR A 82 9.98 -22.65 21.85
CA THR A 82 9.81 -23.66 20.79
C THR A 82 8.78 -23.38 19.71
N ALA A 83 9.34 -22.93 18.58
CA ALA A 83 8.78 -23.06 17.26
C ALA A 83 8.24 -24.47 17.01
N GLU A 84 6.93 -24.56 16.81
CA GLU A 84 6.38 -25.41 15.78
C GLU A 84 5.51 -24.49 14.92
N GLU A 85 6.05 -24.13 13.76
CA GLU A 85 5.45 -23.22 12.79
C GLU A 85 4.03 -23.69 12.45
N ALA A 86 3.03 -22.98 12.97
CA ALA A 86 1.72 -22.98 12.35
C ALA A 86 1.90 -22.50 10.91
N PRO A 87 1.45 -23.26 9.89
CA PRO A 87 1.63 -22.85 8.50
C PRO A 87 1.00 -21.46 8.33
N PRO A 88 1.68 -20.52 7.65
CA PRO A 88 1.06 -19.24 7.36
C PRO A 88 -0.24 -19.53 6.60
N GLY A 89 -1.35 -19.01 7.09
CA GLY A 89 -2.54 -18.84 6.26
C GLY A 89 -2.12 -18.16 4.95
N PRO A 90 -2.83 -18.39 3.83
CA PRO A 90 -2.34 -17.98 2.51
C PRO A 90 -1.94 -16.50 2.54
N GLU A 91 -0.64 -16.24 2.45
CA GLU A 91 -0.13 -14.87 2.37
C GLU A 91 -0.75 -14.25 1.12
N VAL A 92 -1.58 -13.23 1.33
CA VAL A 92 -2.20 -12.50 0.23
C VAL A 92 -1.07 -11.83 -0.54
N PHE A 93 -0.89 -12.24 -1.80
CA PHE A 93 0.17 -11.72 -2.65
C PHE A 93 0.11 -10.19 -2.73
N ALA A 94 1.25 -9.53 -2.47
CA ALA A 94 1.42 -8.09 -2.62
C ALA A 94 2.42 -7.76 -3.73
N ALA A 95 2.06 -6.84 -4.62
CA ALA A 95 2.96 -6.29 -5.62
C ALA A 95 3.99 -5.36 -4.95
N ALA A 96 5.24 -5.41 -5.39
CA ALA A 96 6.33 -4.61 -4.87
C ALA A 96 6.25 -3.20 -5.44
N THR A 97 5.97 -2.24 -4.58
CA THR A 97 5.83 -0.82 -4.96
C THR A 97 7.17 -0.10 -5.11
N GLY A 98 8.28 -0.73 -4.75
CA GLY A 98 9.62 -0.12 -4.77
C GLY A 98 10.09 0.47 -3.43
N ASP A 99 9.23 0.49 -2.42
CA ASP A 99 9.53 0.95 -1.05
C ASP A 99 9.76 -0.20 -0.06
N GLY A 100 9.72 -1.45 -0.54
CA GLY A 100 9.92 -2.64 0.27
C GLY A 100 11.39 -3.09 0.33
N PRO A 101 11.69 -4.10 1.17
CA PRO A 101 13.01 -4.72 1.19
C PRO A 101 13.31 -5.46 -0.12
N ARG A 102 14.60 -5.75 -0.35
CA ARG A 102 15.00 -6.66 -1.43
C ARG A 102 14.50 -8.08 -1.12
N THR A 103 13.88 -8.73 -2.10
CA THR A 103 13.61 -10.17 -2.03
C THR A 103 14.87 -10.98 -2.35
N SER A 104 15.13 -12.00 -1.55
CA SER A 104 16.19 -12.99 -1.79
C SER A 104 15.72 -14.10 -2.75
N ASP A 105 14.48 -14.56 -2.63
CA ASP A 105 13.88 -15.55 -3.54
C ASP A 105 13.33 -14.88 -4.80
N THR A 106 14.22 -14.64 -5.76
CA THR A 106 13.86 -14.02 -7.04
C THR A 106 12.99 -14.90 -7.92
N GLU A 107 13.18 -16.22 -7.89
CA GLU A 107 12.46 -17.14 -8.77
C GLU A 107 11.06 -17.47 -8.24
N GLY A 108 10.92 -17.68 -6.93
CA GLY A 108 9.59 -17.76 -6.29
C GLY A 108 8.81 -16.47 -6.49
N ARG A 109 9.48 -15.31 -6.40
CA ARG A 109 8.84 -14.02 -6.71
C ARG A 109 8.33 -13.97 -8.15
N ARG A 110 9.12 -14.37 -9.15
CA ARG A 110 8.69 -14.40 -10.56
C ARG A 110 7.47 -15.29 -10.76
N ARG A 111 7.47 -16.49 -10.19
CA ARG A 111 6.31 -17.42 -10.27
C ARG A 111 5.07 -16.82 -9.62
N ALA A 112 5.20 -16.22 -8.43
CA ALA A 112 4.09 -15.60 -7.74
C ALA A 112 3.51 -14.40 -8.53
N VAL A 113 4.37 -13.57 -9.11
CA VAL A 113 3.98 -12.46 -10.01
C VAL A 113 3.25 -12.99 -11.23
N ALA A 114 3.76 -14.05 -11.88
CA ALA A 114 3.12 -14.64 -13.05
C ALA A 114 1.71 -15.18 -12.73
N THR A 115 1.55 -15.87 -11.59
CA THR A 115 0.25 -16.35 -11.12
C THR A 115 -0.71 -15.18 -10.83
N ALA A 116 -0.25 -14.14 -10.13
CA ALA A 116 -1.06 -12.97 -9.83
C ALA A 116 -1.48 -12.21 -11.12
N TRP A 117 -0.56 -12.07 -12.08
CA TRP A 117 -0.81 -11.44 -13.37
C TRP A 117 -1.81 -12.25 -14.21
N ALA A 118 -1.69 -13.57 -14.25
CA ALA A 118 -2.65 -14.44 -14.94
C ALA A 118 -4.05 -14.32 -14.32
N GLY A 119 -4.15 -14.32 -12.99
CA GLY A 119 -5.43 -14.11 -12.29
C GLY A 119 -6.05 -12.74 -12.58
N LEU A 120 -5.23 -11.69 -12.67
CA LEU A 120 -5.67 -10.34 -13.06
C LEU A 120 -6.29 -10.32 -14.45
N LEU A 121 -5.60 -10.89 -15.45
CA LEU A 121 -6.10 -10.96 -16.82
C LEU A 121 -7.37 -11.80 -16.92
N GLU A 122 -7.49 -12.86 -16.13
CA GLU A 122 -8.71 -13.67 -16.07
C GLU A 122 -9.90 -12.87 -15.50
N ILE A 123 -9.68 -12.05 -14.46
CA ILE A 123 -10.74 -11.17 -13.96
C ILE A 123 -11.17 -10.18 -15.04
N ARG A 124 -10.24 -9.57 -15.78
CA ARG A 124 -10.59 -8.68 -16.91
C ARG A 124 -11.39 -9.42 -17.97
N ARG A 125 -11.01 -10.64 -18.33
CA ARG A 125 -11.72 -11.47 -19.30
C ARG A 125 -13.15 -11.79 -18.87
N VAL A 126 -13.37 -12.10 -17.60
CA VAL A 126 -14.70 -12.47 -17.06
C VAL A 126 -15.59 -11.25 -16.82
N THR A 127 -15.01 -10.10 -16.46
CA THR A 127 -15.75 -8.88 -16.11
C THR A 127 -15.88 -7.86 -17.24
N GLY A 128 -15.06 -7.97 -18.30
CA GLY A 128 -15.11 -7.12 -19.47
C GLY A 128 -16.32 -7.44 -20.34
N ALA A 129 -17.01 -6.39 -20.81
CA ALA A 129 -18.17 -6.54 -21.68
C ALA A 129 -17.79 -6.80 -23.15
N ASP A 130 -16.62 -6.32 -23.58
CA ASP A 130 -16.08 -6.44 -24.92
C ASP A 130 -14.53 -6.48 -24.90
N GLU A 131 -13.89 -6.64 -26.06
CA GLU A 131 -12.43 -6.76 -26.16
C GLU A 131 -11.68 -5.50 -25.68
N ALA A 132 -12.24 -4.30 -25.90
CA ALA A 132 -11.65 -3.05 -25.45
C ALA A 132 -11.68 -2.96 -23.91
N ALA A 133 -12.78 -3.38 -23.29
CA ALA A 133 -12.93 -3.47 -21.85
C ALA A 133 -12.00 -4.53 -21.23
N VAL A 134 -11.73 -5.65 -21.92
CA VAL A 134 -10.76 -6.67 -21.46
C VAL A 134 -9.33 -6.14 -21.51
N ALA A 135 -9.01 -5.25 -22.45
CA ALA A 135 -7.70 -4.59 -22.52
C ALA A 135 -7.50 -3.50 -21.45
N ALA A 136 -8.59 -2.90 -20.95
CA ALA A 136 -8.56 -1.84 -19.95
C ALA A 136 -8.50 -2.38 -18.49
N PRO A 137 -7.93 -1.63 -17.53
CA PRO A 137 -7.97 -2.01 -16.11
C PRO A 137 -9.41 -2.09 -15.59
N ALA A 138 -9.77 -3.21 -14.97
CA ALA A 138 -11.10 -3.46 -14.42
C ALA A 138 -11.40 -2.60 -13.17
N ALA A 139 -12.67 -2.58 -12.73
CA ALA A 139 -13.11 -1.74 -11.60
C ALA A 139 -12.31 -2.00 -10.31
N TRP A 140 -11.95 -3.26 -10.04
CA TRP A 140 -11.18 -3.63 -8.86
C TRP A 140 -9.72 -3.12 -8.93
N GLU A 141 -9.12 -3.06 -10.12
CA GLU A 141 -7.78 -2.49 -10.33
C GLU A 141 -7.79 -0.98 -10.08
N ARG A 142 -8.86 -0.31 -10.50
CA ARG A 142 -9.08 1.13 -10.26
C ARG A 142 -9.26 1.46 -8.78
N ALA A 143 -9.76 0.51 -7.98
CA ALA A 143 -9.80 0.64 -6.53
C ALA A 143 -8.43 0.41 -5.84
N ARG A 144 -7.46 -0.19 -6.55
CA ARG A 144 -6.14 -0.59 -6.01
C ARG A 144 -5.00 -0.22 -6.97
N MET A 145 -5.04 0.98 -7.54
CA MET A 145 -4.19 1.33 -8.69
C MET A 145 -2.70 1.19 -8.43
N VAL A 146 -2.19 1.57 -7.25
CA VAL A 146 -0.77 1.41 -6.89
C VAL A 146 -0.33 -0.05 -7.00
N SER A 147 -1.14 -0.97 -6.44
CA SER A 147 -0.87 -2.40 -6.50
C SER A 147 -0.97 -2.94 -7.93
N ALA A 148 -1.95 -2.49 -8.72
CA ALA A 148 -2.16 -2.96 -10.09
C ALA A 148 -1.04 -2.47 -11.04
N VAL A 149 -0.63 -1.21 -10.92
CA VAL A 149 0.50 -0.62 -11.66
C VAL A 149 1.81 -1.32 -11.29
N ALA A 150 2.07 -1.55 -9.99
CA ALA A 150 3.25 -2.30 -9.55
C ALA A 150 3.26 -3.72 -10.12
N LEU A 151 2.12 -4.43 -10.07
CA LEU A 151 2.00 -5.78 -10.62
C LEU A 151 2.25 -5.82 -12.14
N ALA A 152 1.77 -4.83 -12.89
CA ALA A 152 2.03 -4.72 -14.33
C ALA A 152 3.53 -4.53 -14.63
N LEU A 153 4.23 -3.71 -13.84
CA LEU A 153 5.67 -3.48 -14.00
C LEU A 153 6.49 -4.72 -13.64
N GLU A 154 6.16 -5.41 -12.54
CA GLU A 154 6.82 -6.69 -12.20
C GLU A 154 6.52 -7.78 -13.22
N GLY A 155 5.28 -7.88 -13.70
CA GLY A 155 4.88 -8.83 -14.74
C GLY A 155 5.60 -8.60 -16.06
N ALA A 156 5.99 -7.35 -16.34
CA ALA A 156 6.86 -6.99 -17.46
C ALA A 156 8.36 -7.23 -17.19
N GLY A 157 8.73 -7.72 -15.99
CA GLY A 157 10.11 -7.98 -15.59
C GLY A 157 10.92 -6.72 -15.26
N ILE A 158 10.26 -5.58 -15.02
CA ILE A 158 10.94 -4.35 -14.60
C ILE A 158 11.23 -4.47 -13.10
N THR A 159 12.44 -4.13 -12.70
CA THR A 159 12.88 -4.28 -11.30
C THR A 159 12.29 -3.17 -10.42
N PRO A 160 11.60 -3.51 -9.31
CA PRO A 160 11.22 -2.51 -8.31
C PRO A 160 12.46 -1.96 -7.63
N SER A 161 12.44 -0.71 -7.16
CA SER A 161 13.43 -0.26 -6.20
C SER A 161 13.33 -1.08 -4.90
N ALA A 162 14.28 -0.89 -4.02
CA ALA A 162 14.25 -1.48 -2.70
C ALA A 162 14.96 -0.57 -1.72
N VAL A 163 14.50 -0.57 -0.49
CA VAL A 163 15.09 0.17 0.61
C VAL A 163 15.71 -0.77 1.64
N ASP A 164 16.71 -0.28 2.37
CA ASP A 164 17.21 -0.95 3.57
C ASP A 164 16.36 -0.63 4.81
N ALA A 165 16.76 -1.15 5.97
CA ALA A 165 16.08 -0.91 7.24
C ALA A 165 16.02 0.58 7.64
N SER A 166 16.87 1.43 7.06
CA SER A 166 16.86 2.88 7.29
C SER A 166 15.94 3.65 6.32
N GLY A 167 15.30 2.95 5.37
CA GLY A 167 14.49 3.57 4.32
C GLY A 167 15.32 4.13 3.16
N ARG A 168 16.63 3.87 3.11
CA ARG A 168 17.49 4.33 2.03
C ARG A 168 17.41 3.38 0.84
N HIS A 169 17.26 3.92 -0.37
CA HIS A 169 17.26 3.12 -1.58
C HIS A 169 18.62 2.43 -1.79
N VAL A 170 18.58 1.10 -1.88
CA VAL A 170 19.74 0.22 -2.10
C VAL A 170 19.65 -0.53 -3.42
N ARG A 171 18.59 -0.29 -4.21
CA ARG A 171 18.42 -0.86 -5.55
C ARG A 171 17.83 0.16 -6.49
N ASP A 172 18.43 0.25 -7.67
CA ASP A 172 17.88 1.01 -8.79
C ASP A 172 16.62 0.30 -9.30
N GLY A 173 15.55 1.04 -9.51
CA GLY A 173 14.29 0.47 -9.95
C GLY A 173 13.13 1.43 -9.87
N TYR A 174 11.96 0.97 -10.31
CA TYR A 174 10.76 1.80 -10.25
C TYR A 174 10.27 1.95 -8.80
N ARG A 175 9.61 3.07 -8.52
CA ARG A 175 8.80 3.29 -7.33
C ARG A 175 7.41 3.74 -7.75
N VAL A 176 6.38 3.10 -7.22
CA VAL A 176 4.97 3.39 -7.47
C VAL A 176 4.38 4.01 -6.22
N ALA A 177 3.74 5.16 -6.37
CA ALA A 177 3.04 5.84 -5.29
C ALA A 177 1.77 6.52 -5.81
N GLU A 178 0.86 6.86 -4.91
CA GLU A 178 -0.29 7.69 -5.26
C GLU A 178 0.17 9.04 -5.83
N SER A 179 -0.54 9.54 -6.85
CA SER A 179 -0.28 10.88 -7.35
C SER A 179 -0.82 11.91 -6.35
N SER A 180 0.05 12.80 -5.88
CA SER A 180 -0.36 13.91 -5.00
C SER A 180 -1.11 15.02 -5.73
N SER A 181 -1.01 15.08 -7.06
CA SER A 181 -1.57 16.17 -7.87
C SER A 181 -2.81 15.78 -8.68
N GLN A 182 -3.06 14.48 -8.89
CA GLN A 182 -4.17 13.99 -9.71
C GLN A 182 -4.89 12.83 -9.00
N PRO A 183 -6.11 13.05 -8.47
CA PRO A 183 -6.94 11.95 -8.02
C PRO A 183 -7.25 11.06 -9.23
N HIS A 184 -7.11 9.74 -9.09
CA HIS A 184 -7.24 8.76 -10.19
C HIS A 184 -5.98 8.56 -11.07
N ALA A 185 -4.82 9.05 -10.65
CA ALA A 185 -3.54 8.70 -11.26
C ALA A 185 -2.54 8.16 -10.23
N VAL A 186 -1.59 7.37 -10.72
CA VAL A 186 -0.50 6.80 -9.95
C VAL A 186 0.82 7.35 -10.49
N SER A 187 1.70 7.78 -9.59
CA SER A 187 3.04 8.24 -9.94
C SER A 187 4.00 7.06 -10.00
N VAL A 188 4.79 6.98 -11.07
CA VAL A 188 5.89 6.02 -11.23
C VAL A 188 7.19 6.80 -11.43
N SER A 189 8.10 6.72 -10.46
CA SER A 189 9.44 7.30 -10.56
C SER A 189 10.50 6.23 -10.69
N TRP A 190 11.70 6.60 -11.16
CA TRP A 190 12.87 5.73 -11.13
C TRP A 190 13.80 6.17 -10.01
N MET A 191 14.00 5.29 -9.04
CA MET A 191 14.90 5.55 -7.91
C MET A 191 16.26 4.97 -8.24
N SER A 192 17.32 5.75 -7.98
CA SER A 192 18.70 5.25 -8.01
C SER A 192 19.26 5.20 -6.59
N ALA A 193 19.88 4.07 -6.26
CA ALA A 193 20.64 3.85 -5.03
C ALA A 193 21.84 4.82 -4.93
N GLN A 194 22.37 5.26 -6.07
CA GLN A 194 23.50 6.19 -6.14
C GLN A 194 23.05 7.64 -5.87
N SER A 195 21.90 8.05 -6.41
CA SER A 195 21.34 9.39 -6.15
C SER A 195 20.91 9.57 -4.69
N ALA A 196 20.57 8.50 -3.97
CA ALA A 196 20.30 8.57 -2.52
C ALA A 196 21.57 8.78 -1.67
N ALA A 197 22.74 8.39 -2.16
CA ALA A 197 24.04 8.63 -1.52
C ALA A 197 24.52 10.08 -1.69
N GLY A 198 24.31 10.64 -2.89
CA GLY A 198 24.85 11.95 -3.29
C GLY A 198 24.07 13.17 -2.79
N ARG A 199 22.83 13.01 -2.32
CA ARG A 199 21.98 14.14 -1.85
C ARG A 199 22.45 14.80 -0.54
N ALA A 200 23.48 14.27 0.11
CA ALA A 200 24.14 14.94 1.25
C ALA A 200 25.15 16.02 0.84
N SER A 201 25.36 16.25 -0.46
CA SER A 201 26.24 17.33 -0.95
C SER A 201 25.67 17.90 -2.24
N ALA A 202 25.11 19.11 -2.18
CA ALA A 202 24.69 19.85 -3.36
C ALA A 202 25.90 20.51 -4.03
N PRO A 203 26.13 20.34 -5.35
CA PRO A 203 27.01 21.21 -6.10
C PRO A 203 26.21 22.30 -6.85
N THR A 204 26.60 23.55 -6.67
CA THR A 204 26.07 24.76 -7.37
C THR A 204 26.79 25.00 -8.71
N ALA A 205 27.14 23.94 -9.45
CA ALA A 205 27.84 24.03 -10.74
C ALA A 205 27.05 23.30 -11.84
N PRO A 206 27.13 23.72 -13.12
CA PRO A 206 26.51 22.99 -14.22
C PRO A 206 27.03 21.55 -14.21
N ALA A 207 26.10 20.60 -14.25
CA ALA A 207 26.38 19.23 -13.90
C ALA A 207 27.39 18.59 -14.87
N PRO A 208 28.42 17.87 -14.38
CA PRO A 208 29.38 17.17 -15.22
C PRO A 208 28.71 16.00 -15.99
N ALA A 209 29.31 15.54 -17.09
CA ALA A 209 28.86 14.41 -17.94
C ALA A 209 28.16 13.22 -17.22
N PRO A 210 28.64 12.70 -16.06
CA PRO A 210 27.97 11.61 -15.35
C PRO A 210 26.53 11.92 -14.88
N ALA A 211 26.19 13.19 -14.62
CA ALA A 211 24.82 13.55 -14.27
C ALA A 211 23.87 13.50 -15.48
N ALA A 212 24.33 13.98 -16.64
CA ALA A 212 23.57 13.91 -17.88
C ALA A 212 23.35 12.46 -18.36
N GLU A 213 24.34 11.58 -18.16
CA GLU A 213 24.23 10.15 -18.43
C GLU A 213 23.24 9.47 -17.49
N ALA A 214 23.27 9.79 -16.19
CA ALA A 214 22.31 9.28 -15.21
C ALA A 214 20.87 9.73 -15.52
N GLU A 215 20.66 10.98 -15.91
CA GLU A 215 19.36 11.47 -16.38
C GLU A 215 18.91 10.77 -17.68
N GLY A 216 19.85 10.50 -18.58
CA GLY A 216 19.59 9.70 -19.78
C GLY A 216 19.14 8.28 -19.46
N GLU A 217 19.73 7.66 -18.45
CA GLU A 217 19.34 6.34 -17.98
C GLU A 217 17.96 6.34 -17.32
N VAL A 218 17.69 7.30 -16.42
CA VAL A 218 16.37 7.48 -15.81
C VAL A 218 15.29 7.60 -16.88
N ARG A 219 15.51 8.42 -17.91
CA ARG A 219 14.58 8.58 -19.02
C ARG A 219 14.37 7.29 -19.82
N ARG A 220 15.44 6.53 -20.09
CA ARG A 220 15.33 5.21 -20.74
C ARG A 220 14.49 4.24 -19.92
N GLN A 221 14.71 4.21 -18.61
CA GLN A 221 14.00 3.30 -17.71
C GLN A 221 12.52 3.70 -17.54
N LEU A 222 12.22 5.00 -17.41
CA LEU A 222 10.84 5.48 -17.45
C LEU A 222 10.16 5.16 -18.79
N GLY A 223 10.87 5.26 -19.92
CA GLY A 223 10.34 4.82 -21.22
C GLY A 223 9.96 3.34 -21.25
N ARG A 224 10.76 2.46 -20.62
CA ARG A 224 10.42 1.03 -20.47
C ARG A 224 9.19 0.83 -19.59
N CYS A 225 9.08 1.56 -18.47
CA CYS A 225 7.90 1.54 -17.61
C CYS A 225 6.65 1.98 -18.36
N ALA A 226 6.71 3.09 -19.10
CA ALA A 226 5.60 3.60 -19.89
C ALA A 226 5.10 2.56 -20.91
N HIS A 227 6.02 1.96 -21.67
CA HIS A 227 5.67 0.92 -22.64
C HIS A 227 4.99 -0.30 -21.98
N ALA A 228 5.52 -0.78 -20.85
CA ALA A 228 4.93 -1.89 -20.11
C ALA A 228 3.50 -1.57 -19.64
N LEU A 229 3.30 -0.36 -19.11
CA LEU A 229 2.00 0.12 -18.64
C LEU A 229 0.99 0.27 -19.78
N GLU A 230 1.43 0.78 -20.93
CA GLU A 230 0.59 0.92 -22.12
C GLU A 230 0.05 -0.41 -22.64
N ARG A 231 0.90 -1.44 -22.67
CA ARG A 231 0.48 -2.81 -23.01
C ARG A 231 -0.45 -3.42 -21.98
N ALA A 232 -0.35 -2.99 -20.73
CA ALA A 232 -1.21 -3.42 -19.62
C ALA A 232 -2.55 -2.65 -19.53
N GLY A 233 -2.83 -1.74 -20.46
CA GLY A 233 -4.09 -0.97 -20.50
C GLY A 233 -4.04 0.37 -19.76
N TRP A 234 -2.88 0.82 -19.30
CA TRP A 234 -2.72 2.11 -18.63
C TRP A 234 -2.27 3.17 -19.64
N HIS A 235 -2.76 4.39 -19.50
CA HIS A 235 -2.20 5.57 -20.17
C HIS A 235 -1.06 6.11 -19.31
N ALA A 236 0.14 6.27 -19.89
CA ALA A 236 1.31 6.77 -19.19
C ALA A 236 1.76 8.09 -19.82
N THR A 237 1.87 9.15 -19.00
CA THR A 237 2.37 10.46 -19.43
C THR A 237 3.59 10.84 -18.61
N GLU A 238 4.62 11.40 -19.24
CA GLU A 238 5.82 11.86 -18.55
C GLU A 238 5.62 13.27 -18.00
N HIS A 239 6.03 13.48 -16.76
CA HIS A 239 5.95 14.74 -16.03
C HIS A 239 7.29 15.03 -15.35
N THR A 240 7.46 16.29 -14.97
CA THR A 240 8.60 16.74 -14.17
C THR A 240 8.07 17.49 -12.96
N ASP A 241 8.60 17.20 -11.77
CA ASP A 241 8.20 17.90 -10.56
C ASP A 241 8.89 19.26 -10.43
N ARG A 242 8.57 20.01 -9.37
CA ARG A 242 9.20 21.32 -9.12
C ARG A 242 10.71 21.23 -8.86
N ALA A 243 11.21 20.07 -8.47
CA ALA A 243 12.62 19.81 -8.22
C ALA A 243 13.36 19.33 -9.49
N GLY A 244 12.66 19.20 -10.63
CA GLY A 244 13.25 18.74 -11.89
C GLY A 244 13.29 17.23 -12.04
N HIS A 245 12.70 16.45 -11.13
CA HIS A 245 12.67 15.00 -11.21
C HIS A 245 11.59 14.52 -12.17
N ARG A 246 11.97 13.64 -13.09
CA ARG A 246 11.06 13.00 -14.05
C ARG A 246 10.32 11.85 -13.40
N PHE A 247 9.03 11.74 -13.71
CA PHE A 247 8.17 10.63 -13.31
C PHE A 247 7.07 10.44 -14.34
N LEU A 248 6.40 9.29 -14.30
CA LEU A 248 5.20 9.03 -15.09
C LEU A 248 3.96 9.21 -14.23
N LEU A 249 2.90 9.73 -14.83
CA LEU A 249 1.54 9.55 -14.33
C LEU A 249 0.86 8.47 -15.14
N ALA A 250 0.47 7.40 -14.45
CA ALA A 250 -0.29 6.29 -14.98
C ALA A 250 -1.76 6.43 -14.59
N SER A 251 -2.65 6.50 -15.57
CA SER A 251 -4.10 6.48 -15.38
C SER A 251 -4.72 5.34 -16.17
N PRO A 252 -5.88 4.80 -15.78
CA PRO A 252 -6.57 3.77 -16.57
C PRO A 252 -6.94 4.34 -17.95
N LYS A 253 -6.75 3.56 -19.03
CA LYS A 253 -7.38 3.91 -20.31
C LYS A 253 -8.90 3.80 -20.14
N HIS A 254 -9.63 4.79 -20.64
CA HIS A 254 -11.06 4.66 -20.79
C HIS A 254 -11.33 3.61 -21.87
N ALA A 255 -12.14 2.59 -21.53
CA ALA A 255 -12.71 1.65 -22.49
C ALA A 255 -13.83 2.35 -23.27
#